data_AF-A0A445DKL7-F1
#
_entry.id   AF-A0A445DKL7-F1
#
_cell.length_a   1.000
_cell.length_b   1.000
_cell.length_c   1.000
_cell.angle_alpha   90.00
_cell.angle_beta   90.00
_cell.angle_gamma   90.00
#
_symmetry.space_group_name_H-M   'P 1'
#
loop_
_entity.id
_entity.type
_entity.pdbx_description
1 polymer ?
#
loop_
_entity_poly.entity_id
_entity_poly.type
_entity_poly.pdbx_seq_one_letter_code
_entity_poly.pdbx_strand_id
1 'polypeptide(L)'
;MAGAVRTVSTTTKDNNMEEHKNKNNVVDQCEEHDADDDNKCCETEKELDLGPLVSLKEHLEKDKDDESLRKWKEQLLGNVDVSAVGESKDPEVKIVRLSITSPDRDEDIILPIPFTNEPKKTLFVLKEGSKFRMKFTFTVSNNIVSGLKYTNVVWKAGVRVDSRNRMCGTFSPQLEPYAYELEEETTPTGFFARGTYASRTKFIDDDRKCYLDVSYHFEIRKTWGGQ
;
A
#
# COMPACT_ATOMS: atom_id res chain seq x y z
N MET A 1 -63.98 64.40 5.82
CA MET A 1 -64.44 63.00 5.85
C MET A 1 -63.41 62.23 6.66
N ALA A 2 -63.64 61.90 7.95
CA ALA A 2 -64.53 60.87 8.50
C ALA A 2 -63.94 59.45 8.44
N GLY A 3 -63.84 58.79 9.61
CA GLY A 3 -63.67 57.33 9.83
C GLY A 3 -62.21 56.85 9.89
N ALA A 4 -61.61 56.33 10.96
CA ALA A 4 -62.00 55.54 12.14
C ALA A 4 -62.30 54.04 11.90
N VAL A 5 -61.80 53.22 12.85
CA VAL A 5 -62.22 51.86 13.29
C VAL A 5 -61.53 50.69 12.56
N ARG A 6 -60.60 49.95 13.20
CA ARG A 6 -60.73 48.68 14.00
C ARG A 6 -61.51 47.59 13.27
N THR A 7 -61.17 46.29 13.28
CA THR A 7 -61.05 45.31 14.38
C THR A 7 -60.71 43.96 13.67
N VAL A 8 -60.00 42.96 14.19
CA VAL A 8 -60.47 41.84 15.06
C VAL A 8 -59.22 40.92 15.21
N SER A 9 -58.53 40.86 16.37
CA SER A 9 -58.63 39.85 17.46
C SER A 9 -58.56 38.38 16.97
N THR A 10 -57.71 37.48 17.49
CA THR A 10 -57.75 36.88 18.85
C THR A 10 -56.43 36.12 19.12
N THR A 11 -55.71 36.35 20.22
CA THR A 11 -55.85 35.73 21.57
C THR A 11 -55.30 34.29 21.62
N THR A 12 -54.04 34.03 22.03
CA THR A 12 -53.46 33.85 23.39
C THR A 12 -53.23 32.35 23.73
N LYS A 13 -52.00 32.01 24.16
CA LYS A 13 -51.65 31.33 25.44
C LYS A 13 -50.41 30.43 25.29
N ASP A 14 -49.28 30.98 25.72
CA ASP A 14 -48.44 30.53 26.84
C ASP A 14 -48.32 29.04 27.21
N ASN A 15 -47.04 28.66 27.32
CA ASN A 15 -46.40 27.77 28.30
C ASN A 15 -46.63 26.26 28.19
N ASN A 16 -45.57 25.50 27.87
CA ASN A 16 -44.85 24.74 28.90
C ASN A 16 -43.46 24.27 28.42
N MET A 17 -42.50 24.23 29.35
CA MET A 17 -41.16 23.64 29.19
C MET A 17 -41.25 22.12 29.08
N GLU A 18 -40.37 21.50 28.27
CA GLU A 18 -39.70 20.25 28.65
C GLU A 18 -38.41 20.07 27.82
N GLU A 19 -37.29 19.94 28.53
CA GLU A 19 -36.03 19.44 28.01
C GLU A 19 -36.20 18.01 27.48
N HIS A 20 -35.76 17.75 26.26
CA HIS A 20 -35.26 16.42 25.91
C HIS A 20 -34.01 16.54 25.04
N LYS A 21 -32.88 16.17 25.64
CA LYS A 21 -31.68 15.68 24.94
C LYS A 21 -32.12 14.68 23.86
N ASN A 22 -31.70 14.90 22.62
CA ASN A 22 -31.43 13.78 21.74
C ASN A 22 -30.14 14.02 20.96
N LYS A 23 -29.19 13.11 21.22
CA LYS A 23 -27.96 12.91 20.46
C LYS A 23 -28.35 12.44 19.07
N ASN A 24 -27.70 12.96 18.04
CA ASN A 24 -27.46 12.31 16.74
C ASN A 24 -26.34 13.13 16.08
N ASN A 25 -25.08 12.83 16.36
CA ASN A 25 -24.26 11.86 15.61
C ASN A 25 -24.24 12.23 14.11
N VAL A 26 -23.45 13.25 13.78
CA VAL A 26 -23.03 13.51 12.39
C VAL A 26 -22.05 12.40 12.05
N VAL A 27 -22.60 11.30 11.54
CA VAL A 27 -21.83 10.23 10.91
C VAL A 27 -21.34 10.79 9.59
N ASP A 28 -20.07 11.17 9.58
CA ASP A 28 -19.34 11.54 8.36
C ASP A 28 -19.21 10.27 7.52
N GLN A 29 -20.15 10.10 6.58
CA GLN A 29 -20.14 9.06 5.57
C GLN A 29 -19.01 9.36 4.59
N CYS A 30 -17.88 8.69 4.76
CA CYS A 30 -16.91 8.55 3.69
C CYS A 30 -17.49 7.50 2.73
N GLU A 31 -18.15 7.96 1.68
CA GLU A 31 -18.66 7.12 0.61
C GLU A 31 -17.51 6.29 0.02
N GLU A 32 -17.81 5.00 -0.20
CA GLU A 32 -17.03 4.07 -1.01
C GLU A 32 -16.93 4.64 -2.44
N HIS A 33 -15.89 5.42 -2.70
CA HIS A 33 -15.58 5.85 -4.05
C HIS A 33 -14.82 4.72 -4.78
N ASP A 34 -15.58 4.01 -5.61
CA ASP A 34 -15.23 3.27 -6.82
C ASP A 34 -13.78 2.76 -6.93
N ALA A 35 -13.60 1.48 -6.59
CA ALA A 35 -12.34 0.75 -6.68
C ALA A 35 -11.97 0.25 -8.10
N ASP A 36 -12.54 0.84 -9.16
CA ASP A 36 -12.43 0.31 -10.53
C ASP A 36 -11.66 1.22 -11.52
N ASP A 37 -11.24 2.43 -11.14
CA ASP A 37 -10.46 3.32 -12.03
C ASP A 37 -8.93 3.19 -11.88
N ASP A 38 -8.45 2.22 -11.09
CA ASP A 38 -7.01 1.92 -10.99
C ASP A 38 -6.48 1.16 -12.23
N ASN A 39 -7.37 0.65 -13.09
CA ASN A 39 -6.99 -0.08 -14.31
C ASN A 39 -6.68 0.85 -15.51
N LYS A 40 -7.02 2.14 -15.46
CA LYS A 40 -6.87 3.03 -16.62
C LYS A 40 -5.44 3.54 -16.85
N CYS A 41 -4.57 3.44 -15.84
CA CYS A 41 -3.14 3.79 -15.98
C CYS A 41 -2.28 2.59 -16.42
N CYS A 42 -2.85 1.40 -16.62
CA CYS A 42 -2.14 0.19 -17.02
C CYS A 42 -2.53 -0.37 -18.40
N GLU A 43 -3.26 0.38 -19.22
CA GLU A 43 -3.52 -0.01 -20.60
C GLU A 43 -2.34 0.38 -21.50
N THR A 44 -1.29 -0.44 -21.52
CA THR A 44 -0.40 -0.69 -22.68
C THR A 44 0.72 -1.71 -22.39
N GLU A 45 0.60 -2.54 -21.36
CA GLU A 45 1.46 -3.72 -21.25
C GLU A 45 0.82 -4.82 -22.11
N LYS A 46 1.38 -5.08 -23.31
CA LYS A 46 0.98 -6.21 -24.14
C LYS A 46 1.02 -7.47 -23.27
N GLU A 47 -0.10 -8.19 -23.18
CA GLU A 47 -0.18 -9.44 -22.43
C GLU A 47 0.90 -10.40 -22.96
N LEU A 48 1.95 -10.59 -22.15
CA LEU A 48 3.05 -11.48 -22.48
C LEU A 48 2.56 -12.91 -22.22
N ASP A 49 2.71 -13.80 -23.20
CA ASP A 49 2.45 -15.22 -22.99
C ASP A 49 3.61 -15.80 -22.18
N LEU A 50 3.37 -16.03 -20.88
CA LEU A 50 4.36 -16.53 -19.92
C LEU A 50 4.61 -18.04 -20.05
N GLY A 51 3.80 -18.73 -20.86
CA GLY A 51 3.81 -20.19 -20.93
C GLY A 51 3.23 -20.87 -19.68
N PRO A 52 3.29 -22.21 -19.61
CA PRO A 52 2.73 -22.94 -18.48
C PRO A 52 3.56 -22.77 -17.21
N LEU A 53 2.87 -22.67 -16.07
CA LEU A 53 3.52 -22.65 -14.76
C LEU A 53 4.15 -24.03 -14.44
N VAL A 54 5.46 -24.02 -14.19
CA VAL A 54 6.27 -25.20 -13.87
C VAL A 54 6.91 -25.00 -12.50
N SER A 55 7.01 -26.07 -11.70
CA SER A 55 7.68 -25.99 -10.39
C SER A 55 9.19 -25.94 -10.55
N LEU A 56 9.87 -25.22 -9.65
CA LEU A 56 11.32 -25.15 -9.64
C LEU A 56 11.97 -26.54 -9.52
N LYS A 57 11.37 -27.43 -8.72
CA LYS A 57 11.83 -28.82 -8.58
C LYS A 57 11.78 -29.58 -9.90
N GLU A 58 10.71 -29.45 -10.68
CA GLU A 58 10.59 -30.10 -11.99
C GLU A 58 11.66 -29.57 -12.97
N HIS A 59 11.92 -28.26 -12.95
CA HIS A 59 12.99 -27.68 -13.75
C HIS A 59 14.36 -28.26 -13.38
N LEU A 60 14.66 -28.37 -12.09
CA LEU A 60 15.96 -28.88 -11.62
C LEU A 60 16.15 -30.36 -11.96
N GLU A 61 15.11 -31.19 -11.83
CA GLU A 61 15.17 -32.62 -12.13
C GLU A 61 15.40 -32.91 -13.62
N LYS A 62 14.77 -32.12 -14.52
CA LYS A 62 14.90 -32.29 -15.97
C LYS A 62 16.33 -32.12 -16.49
N ASP A 63 17.10 -31.22 -15.86
CA ASP A 63 18.43 -30.83 -16.34
C ASP A 63 19.56 -31.41 -15.46
N LYS A 64 19.26 -32.41 -14.63
CA LYS A 64 20.23 -32.99 -13.68
C LYS A 64 21.44 -33.63 -14.36
N ASP A 65 21.25 -34.16 -15.57
CA ASP A 65 22.28 -34.87 -16.33
C ASP A 65 23.10 -33.93 -17.23
N ASP A 66 22.73 -32.64 -17.31
CA ASP A 66 23.45 -31.62 -18.08
C ASP A 66 24.28 -30.72 -17.14
N GLU A 67 25.59 -30.92 -17.17
CA GLU A 67 26.53 -30.15 -16.33
C GLU A 67 26.49 -28.64 -16.63
N SER A 68 26.28 -28.26 -17.89
CA SER A 68 26.29 -26.86 -18.32
C SER A 68 25.05 -26.12 -17.83
N LEU A 69 23.88 -26.76 -17.96
CA LEU A 69 22.61 -26.21 -17.46
C LEU A 69 22.59 -26.15 -15.93
N ARG A 70 23.14 -27.16 -15.26
CA ARG A 70 23.23 -27.16 -13.80
C ARG A 70 24.08 -26.00 -13.28
N LYS A 71 25.27 -25.78 -13.85
CA LYS A 71 26.13 -24.64 -13.49
C LYS A 71 25.46 -23.29 -13.78
N TRP A 72 24.77 -23.19 -14.91
CA TRP A 72 24.05 -21.96 -15.26
C TRP A 72 22.90 -21.68 -14.28
N LYS A 73 22.14 -22.70 -13.86
CA LYS A 73 21.08 -22.53 -12.85
C LYS A 73 21.62 -22.19 -11.47
N GLU A 74 22.70 -22.82 -11.05
CA GLU A 74 23.38 -22.48 -9.80
C GLU A 74 23.84 -21.01 -9.79
N GLN A 75 24.29 -20.48 -10.94
CA GLN A 75 24.65 -19.06 -11.06
C GLN A 75 23.45 -18.11 -10.95
N LEU A 76 22.29 -18.51 -11.47
CA LEU A 76 21.08 -17.66 -11.47
C LEU A 76 20.32 -17.72 -10.15
N LEU A 77 20.12 -18.92 -9.63
CA LEU A 77 19.29 -19.16 -8.46
C LEU A 77 20.08 -19.01 -7.16
N GLY A 78 21.41 -19.08 -7.25
CA GLY A 78 22.29 -19.20 -6.10
C GLY A 78 22.22 -20.60 -5.49
N ASN A 79 22.60 -20.71 -4.23
CA ASN A 79 22.50 -21.95 -3.46
C ASN A 79 21.06 -22.19 -2.98
N VAL A 80 20.15 -22.43 -3.92
CA VAL A 80 18.77 -22.83 -3.57
C VAL A 80 18.81 -24.23 -2.98
N ASP A 81 18.31 -24.36 -1.75
CA ASP A 81 18.11 -25.65 -1.12
C ASP A 81 16.94 -26.37 -1.78
N VAL A 82 17.25 -27.24 -2.74
CA VAL A 82 16.28 -28.06 -3.48
C VAL A 82 15.42 -28.92 -2.55
N SER A 83 15.89 -29.22 -1.35
CA SER A 83 15.11 -29.98 -0.36
C SER A 83 14.06 -29.12 0.36
N ALA A 84 14.28 -27.80 0.44
CA ALA A 84 13.34 -26.83 0.99
C ALA A 84 12.32 -26.33 -0.05
N VAL A 85 12.63 -26.49 -1.33
CA VAL A 85 11.73 -26.19 -2.45
C VAL A 85 10.70 -27.31 -2.60
N GLY A 86 9.47 -27.03 -2.19
CA GLY A 86 8.35 -27.97 -2.32
C GLY A 86 7.98 -28.30 -3.77
N GLU A 87 7.02 -29.21 -3.96
CA GLU A 87 6.45 -29.55 -5.28
C GLU A 87 5.44 -28.52 -5.78
N SER A 88 5.19 -27.47 -4.99
CA SER A 88 4.24 -26.41 -5.33
C SER A 88 4.67 -25.70 -6.61
N LYS A 89 3.72 -25.54 -7.53
CA LYS A 89 3.87 -24.66 -8.69
C LYS A 89 3.71 -23.19 -8.29
N ASP A 90 2.99 -22.93 -7.21
CA ASP A 90 2.71 -21.58 -6.75
C ASP A 90 3.87 -21.04 -5.89
N PRO A 91 4.45 -19.89 -6.27
CA PRO A 91 5.39 -19.18 -5.42
C PRO A 91 4.70 -18.58 -4.20
N GLU A 92 5.45 -18.34 -3.13
CA GLU A 92 4.96 -17.65 -1.94
C GLU A 92 5.88 -16.49 -1.59
N VAL A 93 5.32 -15.29 -1.51
CA VAL A 93 6.02 -14.08 -1.06
C VAL A 93 5.38 -13.58 0.21
N LYS A 94 6.20 -13.40 1.24
CA LYS A 94 5.77 -12.79 2.50
C LYS A 94 6.50 -11.47 2.70
N ILE A 95 5.77 -10.36 2.55
CA ILE A 95 6.31 -9.03 2.87
C ILE A 95 6.37 -8.88 4.39
N VAL A 96 7.58 -8.75 4.93
CA VAL A 96 7.86 -8.80 6.38
C VAL A 96 7.84 -7.41 7.01
N ARG A 97 8.42 -6.41 6.35
CA ARG A 97 8.48 -5.03 6.86
C ARG A 97 8.71 -4.01 5.77
N LEU A 98 8.26 -2.79 6.04
CA LEU A 98 8.64 -1.56 5.36
C LEU A 98 9.64 -0.80 6.24
N SER A 99 10.76 -0.37 5.68
CA SER A 99 11.72 0.53 6.33
C SER A 99 11.81 1.83 5.55
N ILE A 100 11.91 2.95 6.25
CA ILE A 100 12.08 4.27 5.65
C ILE A 100 13.36 4.88 6.21
N THR A 101 14.29 5.18 5.32
CA THR A 101 15.58 5.80 5.65
C THR A 101 15.59 7.22 5.12
N SER A 102 16.23 8.14 5.83
CA SER A 102 16.37 9.53 5.41
C SER A 102 17.70 10.08 5.89
N PRO A 103 18.45 10.84 5.05
CA PRO A 103 19.66 11.51 5.52
C PRO A 103 19.38 12.57 6.60
N ASP A 104 18.13 13.04 6.71
CA ASP A 104 17.72 14.06 7.67
C ASP A 104 17.25 13.47 9.02
N ARG A 105 17.44 12.16 9.24
CA ARG A 105 17.03 11.42 10.44
C ARG A 105 18.02 10.30 10.75
N ASP A 106 18.52 10.25 11.98
CA ASP A 106 19.54 9.25 12.38
C ASP A 106 18.99 7.81 12.47
N GLU A 107 17.72 7.65 12.85
CA GLU A 107 17.09 6.34 13.04
C GLU A 107 16.09 6.01 11.92
N ASP A 108 16.22 4.82 11.35
CA ASP A 108 15.26 4.30 10.37
C ASP A 108 13.87 4.12 10.99
N ILE A 109 12.83 4.45 10.23
CA ILE A 109 11.46 4.09 10.59
C ILE A 109 11.21 2.67 10.14
N ILE A 110 11.02 1.72 11.07
CA ILE A 110 10.82 0.30 10.77
C ILE A 110 9.39 -0.09 11.12
N LEU A 111 8.65 -0.59 10.12
CA LEU A 111 7.23 -0.91 10.21
C LEU A 111 7.00 -2.38 9.84
N PRO A 112 6.79 -3.28 10.82
CA PRO A 112 6.43 -4.67 10.56
C PRO A 112 5.09 -4.78 9.82
N ILE A 113 4.97 -5.76 8.93
CA ILE A 113 3.75 -6.08 8.18
C ILE A 113 3.20 -7.43 8.69
N PRO A 114 1.89 -7.56 8.96
CA PRO A 114 0.83 -6.56 8.75
C PRO A 114 0.93 -5.38 9.71
N PHE A 115 0.55 -4.20 9.24
CA PHE A 115 0.55 -2.99 10.06
C PHE A 115 -0.43 -3.13 11.23
N THR A 116 -0.10 -2.51 12.38
CA THR A 116 -1.00 -2.46 13.54
C THR A 116 -2.30 -1.76 13.15
N ASN A 117 -3.39 -2.52 13.19
CA ASN A 117 -4.62 -2.27 12.46
C ASN A 117 -5.57 -1.29 13.19
N GLU A 118 -5.08 -0.09 13.50
CA GLU A 118 -5.95 0.99 13.99
C GLU A 118 -6.44 1.84 12.81
N PRO A 119 -7.75 1.82 12.50
CA PRO A 119 -8.29 2.53 11.35
C PRO A 119 -8.02 4.03 11.48
N LYS A 120 -7.49 4.63 10.41
CA LYS A 120 -7.12 6.06 10.30
C LYS A 120 -5.97 6.52 11.21
N LYS A 121 -5.29 5.62 11.93
CA LYS A 121 -4.07 5.98 12.66
C LYS A 121 -2.93 6.26 11.68
N THR A 122 -2.23 7.37 11.92
CA THR A 122 -0.98 7.68 11.23
C THR A 122 0.07 6.61 11.56
N LEU A 123 0.48 5.84 10.55
CA LEU A 123 1.46 4.77 10.67
C LEU A 123 2.88 5.33 10.86
N PHE A 124 3.21 6.43 10.18
CA PHE A 124 4.48 7.14 10.31
C PHE A 124 4.35 8.61 9.90
N VAL A 125 5.34 9.41 10.28
CA VAL A 125 5.42 10.84 9.96
C VAL A 125 6.69 11.10 9.15
N LEU A 126 6.54 11.81 8.03
CA LEU A 126 7.65 12.34 7.25
C LEU A 126 7.79 13.84 7.46
N LYS A 127 9.03 14.33 7.51
CA LYS A 127 9.32 15.78 7.49
C LYS A 127 9.19 16.31 6.07
N GLU A 128 8.59 17.48 5.90
CA GLU A 128 8.45 18.15 4.60
C GLU A 128 9.82 18.54 4.00
N GLY A 129 9.95 18.48 2.67
CA GLY A 129 11.18 18.80 1.96
C GLY A 129 12.36 17.88 2.25
N SER A 130 12.13 16.75 2.92
CA SER A 130 13.18 15.81 3.29
C SER A 130 13.25 14.69 2.27
N LYS A 131 14.48 14.24 2.00
CA LYS A 131 14.73 13.08 1.14
C LYS A 131 14.47 11.79 1.91
N PHE A 132 13.94 10.77 1.27
CA PHE A 132 13.75 9.47 1.91
C PHE A 132 13.83 8.33 0.90
N ARG A 133 14.14 7.13 1.39
CA ARG A 133 14.05 5.89 0.61
C ARG A 133 13.19 4.89 1.35
N MET A 134 12.33 4.21 0.62
CA MET A 134 11.52 3.12 1.15
C MET A 134 12.16 1.80 0.76
N LYS A 135 12.25 0.88 1.72
CA LYS A 135 12.82 -0.45 1.53
C LYS A 135 11.86 -1.50 2.05
N PHE A 136 11.42 -2.40 1.17
CA PHE A 136 10.61 -3.56 1.54
C PHE A 136 11.52 -4.76 1.78
N THR A 137 11.33 -5.42 2.93
CA THR A 137 11.95 -6.71 3.21
C THR A 137 10.92 -7.81 3.05
N PHE A 138 11.23 -8.85 2.30
CA PHE A 138 10.33 -9.97 2.06
C PHE A 138 11.08 -11.29 1.89
N THR A 139 10.38 -12.39 2.13
CA THR A 139 10.90 -13.75 1.89
C THR A 139 10.18 -14.37 0.71
N VAL A 140 10.89 -15.21 -0.04
CA VAL A 140 10.34 -15.99 -1.14
C VAL A 140 10.53 -17.47 -0.84
N SER A 141 9.48 -18.26 -0.98
CA SER A 141 9.47 -19.70 -0.77
C SER A 141 8.69 -20.43 -1.87
N ASN A 142 8.81 -21.76 -1.87
CA ASN A 142 8.13 -22.71 -2.77
C ASN A 142 8.56 -22.67 -4.24
N ASN A 143 8.47 -21.54 -4.93
CA ASN A 143 8.82 -21.43 -6.35
C ASN A 143 9.43 -20.06 -6.66
N ILE A 144 9.96 -19.90 -7.88
CA ILE A 144 10.40 -18.60 -8.41
C ILE A 144 9.19 -17.68 -8.58
N VAL A 145 9.32 -16.43 -8.13
CA VAL A 145 8.34 -15.37 -8.39
C VAL A 145 8.81 -14.59 -9.60
N SER A 146 8.04 -14.63 -10.68
CA SER A 146 8.36 -13.93 -11.93
C SER A 146 7.63 -12.60 -12.03
N GLY A 147 8.37 -11.53 -12.32
CA GLY A 147 7.79 -10.21 -12.55
C GLY A 147 7.04 -9.63 -11.36
N LEU A 148 7.58 -9.79 -10.15
CA LEU A 148 7.03 -9.14 -8.96
C LEU A 148 6.98 -7.63 -9.20
N LYS A 149 5.80 -7.05 -9.04
CA LYS A 149 5.48 -5.66 -9.34
C LYS A 149 4.90 -4.97 -8.12
N TYR A 150 5.49 -3.84 -7.77
CA TYR A 150 5.05 -2.94 -6.72
C TYR A 150 4.15 -1.87 -7.32
N THR A 151 2.97 -1.68 -6.73
CA THR A 151 2.13 -0.51 -7.01
C THR A 151 1.84 0.27 -5.75
N ASN A 152 1.81 1.59 -5.89
CA ASN A 152 1.46 2.49 -4.82
C ASN A 152 0.59 3.61 -5.36
N VAL A 153 -0.49 3.90 -4.65
CA VAL A 153 -1.33 5.06 -4.94
C VAL A 153 -1.44 5.86 -3.65
N VAL A 154 -1.33 7.19 -3.78
CA VAL A 154 -1.36 8.12 -2.65
C VAL A 154 -2.48 9.11 -2.86
N TRP A 155 -3.27 9.32 -1.81
CA TRP A 155 -4.36 10.27 -1.76
C TRP A 155 -4.15 11.29 -0.66
N LYS A 156 -4.60 12.52 -0.92
CA LYS A 156 -4.70 13.60 0.06
C LYS A 156 -6.10 14.19 0.00
N ALA A 157 -6.81 14.18 1.14
CA ALA A 157 -8.18 14.67 1.22
C ALA A 157 -9.11 14.09 0.13
N GLY A 158 -9.02 12.78 -0.11
CA GLY A 158 -9.82 12.07 -1.12
C GLY A 158 -9.32 12.20 -2.56
N VAL A 159 -8.40 13.12 -2.85
CA VAL A 159 -7.85 13.32 -4.20
C VAL A 159 -6.57 12.50 -4.39
N ARG A 160 -6.48 11.74 -5.47
CA ARG A 160 -5.24 11.03 -5.86
C ARG A 160 -4.17 12.05 -6.23
N VAL A 161 -3.05 12.03 -5.50
CA VAL A 161 -1.94 12.99 -5.66
C VAL A 161 -0.67 12.35 -6.20
N ASP A 162 -0.52 11.03 -6.08
CA ASP A 162 0.60 10.29 -6.66
C ASP A 162 0.16 8.87 -7.02
N SER A 163 0.84 8.29 -8.00
CA SER A 163 0.73 6.88 -8.31
C SER A 163 1.97 6.34 -8.98
N ARG A 164 2.42 5.20 -8.48
CA ARG A 164 3.60 4.51 -8.94
C ARG A 164 3.32 3.06 -9.22
N ASN A 165 4.01 2.57 -10.23
CA ASN A 165 4.03 1.19 -10.65
C ASN A 165 5.47 0.87 -11.04
N ARG A 166 6.05 -0.16 -10.42
CA ARG A 166 7.45 -0.54 -10.60
C ARG A 166 7.59 -2.05 -10.69
N MET A 167 8.25 -2.51 -11.74
CA MET A 167 8.73 -3.88 -11.87
C MET A 167 9.92 -4.09 -10.92
N CYS A 168 9.74 -4.89 -9.88
CA CYS A 168 10.80 -5.26 -8.94
C CYS A 168 11.72 -6.35 -9.52
N GLY A 169 11.16 -7.26 -10.31
CA GLY A 169 11.90 -8.30 -11.02
C GLY A 169 11.52 -9.72 -10.59
N THR A 170 12.44 -10.65 -10.81
CA THR A 170 12.27 -12.08 -10.55
C THR A 170 13.09 -12.49 -9.33
N PHE A 171 12.49 -13.29 -8.44
CA PHE A 171 13.10 -13.67 -7.16
C PHE A 171 13.02 -15.19 -6.98
N SER A 172 14.15 -15.82 -6.64
CA SER A 172 14.21 -17.25 -6.32
C SER A 172 13.84 -17.52 -4.86
N PRO A 173 13.42 -18.74 -4.51
CA PRO A 173 13.25 -19.10 -3.11
C PRO A 173 14.60 -19.20 -2.40
N GLN A 174 14.75 -18.54 -1.24
CA GLN A 174 15.96 -18.58 -0.43
C GLN A 174 15.63 -18.34 1.07
N LEU A 175 16.54 -18.74 1.95
CA LEU A 175 16.36 -18.59 3.41
C LEU A 175 16.49 -17.13 3.84
N GLU A 176 17.46 -16.40 3.29
CA GLU A 176 17.70 -15.00 3.61
C GLU A 176 16.62 -14.08 2.97
N PRO A 177 16.03 -13.15 3.74
CA PRO A 177 15.08 -12.20 3.17
C PRO A 177 15.72 -11.29 2.12
N TYR A 178 14.99 -11.02 1.04
CA TYR A 178 15.33 -9.98 0.09
C TYR A 178 15.06 -8.60 0.69
N ALA A 179 15.85 -7.62 0.26
CA ALA A 179 15.64 -6.22 0.54
C ALA A 179 15.55 -5.46 -0.78
N TYR A 180 14.35 -4.98 -1.12
CA TYR A 180 14.12 -4.17 -2.31
C TYR A 180 13.97 -2.71 -1.92
N GLU A 181 14.91 -1.89 -2.36
CA GLU A 181 14.96 -0.45 -2.09
C GLU A 181 14.40 0.33 -3.30
N LEU A 182 13.48 1.25 -3.01
CA LEU A 182 12.89 2.15 -4.00
C LEU A 182 13.80 3.35 -4.27
N GLU A 183 13.51 4.05 -5.36
CA GLU A 183 14.18 5.31 -5.71
C GLU A 183 14.02 6.37 -4.61
N GLU A 184 14.94 7.34 -4.58
CA GLU A 184 14.91 8.40 -3.57
C GLU A 184 13.75 9.37 -3.79
N GLU A 185 12.84 9.38 -2.83
CA GLU A 185 11.74 10.33 -2.62
C GLU A 185 12.21 11.69 -2.11
N THR A 186 11.49 12.78 -2.43
CA THR A 186 11.52 14.03 -1.66
C THR A 186 10.09 14.41 -1.31
N THR A 187 9.80 14.62 -0.03
CA THR A 187 8.47 15.02 0.40
C THR A 187 8.13 16.43 -0.08
N PRO A 188 6.87 16.70 -0.46
CA PRO A 188 6.43 18.04 -0.83
C PRO A 188 6.57 19.02 0.33
N THR A 189 6.70 20.31 0.02
CA THR A 189 6.83 21.40 0.99
C THR A 189 5.64 22.35 0.96
N GLY A 190 5.43 23.06 2.06
CA GLY A 190 4.47 24.16 2.15
C GLY A 190 3.22 23.81 2.92
N PHE A 191 2.45 24.84 3.28
CA PHE A 191 1.28 24.70 4.14
C PHE A 191 0.24 23.73 3.59
N PHE A 192 0.04 23.71 2.27
CA PHE A 192 -0.92 22.82 1.63
C PHE A 192 -0.41 21.38 1.43
N ALA A 193 0.89 21.14 1.49
CA ALA A 193 1.46 19.80 1.44
C ALA A 193 1.35 19.08 2.79
N ARG A 194 1.47 19.83 3.89
CA ARG A 194 1.37 19.23 5.22
C ARG A 194 -0.02 18.64 5.50
N GLY A 195 -0.06 17.60 6.32
CA GLY A 195 -1.27 16.89 6.73
C GLY A 195 -1.23 15.40 6.43
N THR A 196 -2.39 14.76 6.58
CA THR A 196 -2.56 13.31 6.45
C THR A 196 -2.74 12.89 5.00
N TYR A 197 -2.08 11.80 4.65
CA TYR A 197 -2.17 11.11 3.38
C TYR A 197 -2.67 9.69 3.62
N ALA A 198 -3.44 9.16 2.67
CA ALA A 198 -3.74 7.75 2.60
C ALA A 198 -2.90 7.13 1.47
N SER A 199 -2.42 5.92 1.67
CA SER A 199 -1.70 5.17 0.65
C SER A 199 -2.20 3.73 0.60
N ARG A 200 -2.26 3.17 -0.61
CA ARG A 200 -2.54 1.77 -0.87
C ARG A 200 -1.34 1.19 -1.62
N THR A 201 -0.74 0.16 -1.04
CA THR A 201 0.41 -0.54 -1.60
C THR A 201 0.00 -1.95 -1.99
N LYS A 202 0.40 -2.39 -3.19
CA LYS A 202 0.24 -3.78 -3.61
C LYS A 202 1.53 -4.40 -4.15
N PHE A 203 1.63 -5.71 -3.97
CA PHE A 203 2.64 -6.56 -4.62
C PHE A 203 1.92 -7.67 -5.38
N ILE A 204 2.11 -7.70 -6.70
CA ILE A 204 1.46 -8.64 -7.63
C ILE A 204 2.53 -9.16 -8.59
N ASP A 205 2.49 -10.43 -9.00
CA ASP A 205 3.39 -10.98 -10.02
C ASP A 205 2.75 -11.08 -11.42
N ASP A 206 3.51 -11.59 -12.39
CA ASP A 206 3.03 -11.77 -13.77
C ASP A 206 1.87 -12.78 -13.87
N ASP A 207 1.79 -13.74 -12.94
CA ASP A 207 0.68 -14.70 -12.80
C ASP A 207 -0.58 -14.10 -12.14
N ARG A 208 -0.55 -12.78 -11.85
CA ARG A 208 -1.62 -12.01 -11.18
C ARG A 208 -1.88 -12.43 -9.73
N LYS A 209 -0.95 -13.14 -9.09
CA LYS A 209 -1.04 -13.49 -7.68
C LYS A 209 -0.71 -12.27 -6.83
N CYS A 210 -1.64 -11.88 -5.96
CA CYS A 210 -1.45 -10.78 -5.02
C CYS A 210 -0.84 -11.30 -3.71
N TYR A 211 0.30 -10.73 -3.32
CA TYR A 211 1.04 -11.10 -2.11
C TYR A 211 0.85 -10.10 -0.97
N LEU A 212 0.51 -8.86 -1.31
CA LEU A 212 0.20 -7.81 -0.34
C LEU A 212 -0.78 -6.85 -1.01
N ASP A 213 -1.85 -6.49 -0.30
CA ASP A 213 -2.72 -5.35 -0.61
C ASP A 213 -3.08 -4.68 0.71
N VAL A 214 -2.42 -3.57 1.02
CA VAL A 214 -2.56 -2.89 2.31
C VAL A 214 -2.76 -1.40 2.12
N SER A 215 -3.69 -0.85 2.89
CA SER A 215 -3.93 0.59 2.99
C SER A 215 -3.45 1.10 4.34
N TYR A 216 -2.75 2.24 4.34
CA TYR A 216 -2.25 2.88 5.55
C TYR A 216 -2.30 4.40 5.42
N HIS A 217 -2.22 5.08 6.55
CA HIS A 217 -2.16 6.54 6.59
C HIS A 217 -0.77 6.98 7.05
N PHE A 218 -0.26 8.07 6.49
CA PHE A 218 0.97 8.72 6.96
C PHE A 218 0.76 10.23 6.98
N GLU A 219 1.66 10.96 7.63
CA GLU A 219 1.53 12.41 7.75
C GLU A 219 2.80 13.12 7.31
N ILE A 220 2.65 14.26 6.62
CA ILE A 220 3.75 15.17 6.33
C ILE A 220 3.68 16.37 7.27
N ARG A 221 4.75 16.60 8.03
CA ARG A 221 4.86 17.67 9.04
C ARG A 221 6.10 18.54 8.83
N LYS A 222 6.18 19.67 9.54
CA LYS A 222 7.38 20.54 9.55
C LYS A 222 8.62 19.85 10.13
N THR A 223 8.41 18.92 11.05
CA THR A 223 9.45 18.18 11.76
C THR A 223 9.13 16.71 11.71
N TRP A 224 10.14 15.86 11.91
CA TRP A 224 9.93 14.44 12.11
C TRP A 224 9.00 14.19 13.31
N GLY A 225 8.25 13.08 13.27
CA GLY A 225 7.50 12.62 14.44
C GLY A 225 8.46 12.14 15.53
N GLY A 226 8.16 12.51 16.78
CA GLY A 226 8.76 11.82 17.94
C GLY A 226 8.14 10.43 18.06
N GLN A 227 8.95 9.44 18.40
CA GLN A 227 8.47 8.13 18.86
C GLN A 227 7.84 8.25 20.24
#